data_AF-A0A925MFU4-F1
#
_entry.id   AF-A0A925MFU4-F1
#
_cell.length_a   1.000
_cell.length_b   1.000
_cell.length_c   1.000
_cell.angle_alpha   90.00
_cell.angle_beta   90.00
_cell.angle_gamma   90.00
#
_symmetry.space_group_name_H-M   'P 1'
#
loop_
_entity.id
_entity.type
_entity.pdbx_description
1 polymer ?
#
loop_
_entity_poly.entity_id
_entity_poly.type
_entity_poly.pdbx_seq_one_letter_code
_entity_poly.pdbx_strand_id
1 'polypeptide(L)'
;MYRIALATFLTLFVASSVACGGGGDDPGSDAGGEPDSFLAFTQTFAPFRTWPSFHSDGPADDGSFNADVLGPRTQYINKLPPPGSTVFPVGTVIVESRENGTMKIFAGVKRGLGYNTNGATNWEWFELTEDLTAQVKVQIQWRGVGPPLGDTYGGDPNGTCNSCHMGCAANDFICSSKLQLTAF
;
A
#
# COMPACT_ATOMS: atom_id res chain seq x y z
N MET A 1 27.79 -43.74 -19.01
CA MET A 1 27.01 -44.29 -20.14
C MET A 1 25.74 -44.92 -19.59
N TYR A 2 24.63 -44.19 -19.58
CA TYR A 2 23.26 -44.72 -19.52
C TYR A 2 22.37 -43.72 -20.29
N ARG A 3 21.67 -44.22 -21.30
CA ARG A 3 20.73 -43.52 -22.20
C ARG A 3 19.29 -43.74 -21.68
N ILE A 4 18.32 -43.09 -22.36
CA ILE A 4 16.84 -43.34 -22.39
C ILE A 4 16.06 -42.33 -21.54
N ALA A 5 15.00 -41.65 -21.97
CA ALA A 5 14.37 -41.45 -23.28
C ALA A 5 13.48 -40.18 -23.23
N LEU A 6 13.37 -39.52 -24.38
CA LEU A 6 12.45 -38.43 -24.69
C LEU A 6 11.03 -39.01 -24.84
N ALA A 7 10.02 -38.42 -24.21
CA ALA A 7 8.62 -38.72 -24.50
C ALA A 7 7.90 -37.43 -24.95
N THR A 8 7.74 -37.31 -26.26
CA THR A 8 6.96 -36.29 -26.96
C THR A 8 5.49 -36.69 -26.91
N PHE A 9 4.61 -35.87 -26.36
CA PHE A 9 3.16 -36.02 -26.55
C PHE A 9 2.64 -34.93 -27.48
N LEU A 10 2.38 -35.36 -28.72
CA LEU A 10 1.62 -34.65 -29.74
C LEU A 10 0.16 -35.06 -29.58
N THR A 11 -0.76 -34.13 -29.31
CA THR A 11 -2.20 -34.43 -29.40
C THR A 11 -2.87 -33.44 -30.35
N LEU A 12 -3.61 -34.04 -31.28
CA LEU A 12 -4.20 -33.47 -32.49
C LEU A 12 -5.57 -32.83 -32.21
N PHE A 13 -5.88 -31.81 -33.01
CA PHE A 13 -7.10 -31.00 -33.08
C PHE A 13 -8.41 -31.79 -33.19
N VAL A 14 -9.46 -31.27 -32.54
CA VAL A 14 -10.86 -31.44 -32.97
C VAL A 14 -11.43 -30.06 -33.26
N ALA A 15 -11.68 -29.77 -34.53
CA ALA A 15 -12.49 -28.64 -34.97
C ALA A 15 -13.96 -29.04 -34.92
N SER A 16 -14.80 -28.23 -34.27
CA SER A 16 -16.26 -28.34 -34.36
C SER A 16 -16.83 -26.95 -34.60
N SER A 17 -17.24 -26.71 -35.84
CA SER A 17 -18.00 -25.57 -36.29
C SER A 17 -19.49 -25.87 -36.15
N VAL A 18 -20.14 -25.19 -35.20
CA VAL A 18 -21.60 -25.04 -35.18
C VAL A 18 -21.90 -23.54 -35.26
N ALA A 19 -22.68 -23.21 -36.27
CA ALA A 19 -23.09 -21.86 -36.62
C ALA A 19 -24.48 -21.52 -36.05
N CYS A 20 -24.69 -20.20 -35.88
CA CYS A 20 -25.94 -19.44 -35.86
C CYS A 20 -26.80 -19.39 -34.58
N GLY A 21 -26.95 -18.14 -34.12
CA GLY A 21 -27.92 -17.63 -33.13
C GLY A 21 -27.23 -16.56 -32.29
N GLY A 22 -27.36 -15.26 -32.52
CA GLY A 22 -28.60 -14.51 -32.68
C GLY A 22 -29.00 -13.97 -31.31
N GLY A 23 -28.45 -12.83 -30.91
CA GLY A 23 -28.71 -12.19 -29.62
C GLY A 23 -27.51 -11.36 -29.20
N GLY A 24 -27.58 -10.04 -29.43
CA GLY A 24 -26.57 -9.11 -28.94
C GLY A 24 -26.69 -9.00 -27.42
N ASP A 25 -25.80 -9.69 -26.73
CA ASP A 25 -25.34 -9.30 -25.42
C ASP A 25 -23.87 -8.97 -25.63
N ASP A 26 -23.60 -7.70 -25.88
CA ASP A 26 -22.25 -7.15 -25.75
C ASP A 26 -21.82 -7.50 -24.33
N PRO A 27 -20.83 -8.40 -24.11
CA PRO A 27 -20.31 -8.60 -22.79
C PRO A 27 -19.68 -7.26 -22.46
N GLY A 28 -20.40 -6.48 -21.64
CA GLY A 28 -19.94 -5.21 -21.11
C GLY A 28 -18.47 -5.40 -20.81
N SER A 29 -17.66 -4.64 -21.53
CA SER A 29 -16.24 -4.58 -21.29
C SER A 29 -16.10 -4.17 -19.84
N ASP A 30 -15.86 -5.16 -18.97
CA ASP A 30 -15.34 -4.97 -17.63
C ASP A 30 -13.94 -4.38 -17.82
N ALA A 31 -13.88 -3.13 -18.28
CA ALA A 31 -12.74 -2.27 -18.19
C ALA A 31 -12.51 -2.15 -16.68
N GLY A 32 -11.65 -3.03 -16.17
CA GLY A 32 -11.42 -3.26 -14.75
C GLY A 32 -11.21 -1.95 -14.01
N GLY A 33 -12.30 -1.40 -13.49
CA GLY A 33 -12.29 -0.20 -12.68
C GLY A 33 -11.55 -0.49 -11.38
N GLU A 34 -10.90 0.54 -10.84
CA GLU A 34 -10.39 0.45 -9.47
C GLU A 34 -11.54 0.14 -8.51
N PRO A 35 -11.32 -0.70 -7.49
CA PRO A 35 -12.37 -1.02 -6.54
C PRO A 35 -12.79 0.23 -5.75
N ASP A 36 -14.07 0.34 -5.41
CA ASP A 36 -14.57 1.46 -4.59
C ASP A 36 -14.00 1.44 -3.16
N SER A 37 -13.59 0.25 -2.68
CA SER A 37 -12.94 0.08 -1.39
C SER A 37 -11.88 -1.00 -1.35
N PHE A 38 -10.99 -0.89 -0.36
CA PHE A 38 -9.97 -1.89 -0.09
C PHE A 38 -9.76 -2.08 1.42
N LEU A 39 -9.77 -3.34 1.87
CA LEU A 39 -9.47 -3.70 3.26
C LEU A 39 -8.13 -4.42 3.33
N ALA A 40 -7.19 -3.84 4.06
CA ALA A 40 -5.89 -4.46 4.30
C ALA A 40 -5.94 -5.47 5.46
N PHE A 41 -5.21 -6.57 5.26
CA PHE A 41 -4.93 -7.61 6.25
C PHE A 41 -3.43 -7.86 6.29
N THR A 42 -2.95 -8.66 7.24
CA THR A 42 -1.53 -8.98 7.38
C THR A 42 -0.87 -9.41 6.06
N GLN A 43 -1.57 -10.23 5.26
CA GLN A 43 -1.08 -10.71 3.97
C GLN A 43 -0.86 -9.59 2.93
N THR A 44 -1.58 -8.48 3.05
CA THR A 44 -1.39 -7.29 2.20
C THR A 44 0.02 -6.74 2.33
N PHE A 45 0.58 -6.75 3.54
CA PHE A 45 1.89 -6.16 3.82
C PHE A 45 3.03 -7.16 3.66
N ALA A 46 2.78 -8.46 3.71
CA ALA A 46 3.82 -9.50 3.66
C ALA A 46 4.91 -9.30 2.58
N PRO A 47 4.61 -8.85 1.34
CA PRO A 47 5.63 -8.66 0.30
C PRO A 47 6.25 -7.26 0.26
N PHE A 48 6.02 -6.37 1.23
CA PHE A 48 6.33 -4.94 1.04
C PHE A 48 7.81 -4.64 0.75
N ARG A 49 8.72 -5.47 1.27
CA ARG A 49 10.17 -5.35 1.00
C ARG A 49 10.54 -5.63 -0.45
N THR A 50 9.65 -6.18 -1.26
CA THR A 50 9.86 -6.43 -2.71
C THR A 50 9.23 -5.36 -3.60
N TRP A 51 8.55 -4.37 -3.03
CA TRP A 51 7.92 -3.29 -3.78
C TRP A 51 8.94 -2.23 -4.20
N PRO A 52 8.60 -1.39 -5.20
CA PRO A 52 9.32 -0.14 -5.44
C PRO A 52 9.53 0.63 -4.14
N SER A 53 10.75 1.12 -3.93
CA SER A 53 11.14 1.79 -2.69
C SER A 53 11.86 3.10 -2.93
N PHE A 54 11.70 4.02 -1.98
CA PHE A 54 12.23 5.37 -2.02
C PHE A 54 12.82 5.71 -0.66
N HIS A 55 14.11 5.99 -0.64
CA HIS A 55 14.80 6.44 0.57
C HIS A 55 14.71 7.96 0.71
N SER A 56 14.62 8.43 1.96
CA SER A 56 14.71 9.84 2.32
C SER A 56 15.31 10.02 3.72
N ASP A 57 15.93 11.17 3.96
CA ASP A 57 16.48 11.53 5.27
C ASP A 57 15.39 11.95 6.29
N GLY A 58 14.13 11.98 5.87
CA GLY A 58 13.02 12.50 6.67
C GLY A 58 12.86 14.02 6.61
N PRO A 59 11.96 14.60 7.42
CA PRO A 59 11.90 16.04 7.60
C PRO A 59 13.15 16.52 8.35
N ALA A 60 13.53 17.77 8.10
CA ALA A 60 14.64 18.41 8.80
C ALA A 60 14.34 18.56 10.29
N ASP A 61 15.39 18.51 11.11
CA ASP A 61 15.32 18.82 12.54
C ASP A 61 15.38 20.33 12.74
N ASP A 62 14.27 21.02 12.45
CA ASP A 62 14.10 22.48 12.61
C ASP A 62 13.21 22.85 13.81
N GLY A 63 12.89 21.86 14.67
CA GLY A 63 12.01 22.00 15.82
C GLY A 63 10.52 21.95 15.50
N SER A 64 10.11 21.75 14.24
CA SER A 64 8.70 21.61 13.86
C SER A 64 8.13 20.21 14.11
N PHE A 65 8.99 19.21 14.26
CA PHE A 65 8.60 17.82 14.48
C PHE A 65 9.20 17.26 15.77
N ASN A 66 8.45 16.35 16.41
CA ASN A 66 8.98 15.56 17.50
C ASN A 66 10.05 14.58 17.00
N ALA A 67 11.01 14.25 17.86
CA ALA A 67 12.15 13.40 17.53
C ALA A 67 11.74 12.05 16.91
N ASP A 68 10.62 11.49 17.32
CA ASP A 68 10.07 10.22 16.81
C ASP A 68 9.63 10.29 15.34
N VAL A 69 9.47 11.49 14.78
CA VAL A 69 9.11 11.72 13.37
C VAL A 69 10.34 12.02 12.52
N LEU A 70 11.49 12.32 13.11
CA LEU A 70 12.73 12.67 12.41
C LEU A 70 13.50 11.41 11.91
N GLY A 71 14.51 11.63 11.07
CA GLY A 71 15.51 10.62 10.71
C GLY A 71 15.30 9.83 9.41
N PRO A 72 16.30 9.05 8.99
CA PRO A 72 16.25 8.30 7.74
C PRO A 72 15.13 7.25 7.73
N ARG A 73 14.52 7.08 6.56
CA ARG A 73 13.43 6.12 6.33
C ARG A 73 13.39 5.68 4.87
N THR A 74 12.89 4.46 4.69
CA THR A 74 12.56 3.92 3.37
C THR A 74 11.07 3.70 3.26
N GLN A 75 10.47 4.22 2.19
CA GLN A 75 9.06 4.06 1.87
C GLN A 75 8.90 3.10 0.70
N TYR A 76 7.97 2.16 0.83
CA TYR A 76 7.65 1.11 -0.14
C TYR A 76 6.22 1.30 -0.62
N ILE A 77 5.94 1.13 -1.91
CA ILE A 77 4.61 1.32 -2.48
C ILE A 77 4.21 0.18 -3.41
N ASN A 78 3.05 -0.44 -3.17
CA ASN A 78 2.61 -1.59 -3.97
C ASN A 78 2.22 -1.22 -5.42
N LYS A 79 1.76 0.02 -5.63
CA LYS A 79 1.24 0.52 -6.89
C LYS A 79 1.44 2.03 -6.98
N LEU A 80 2.15 2.46 -8.02
CA LEU A 80 2.29 3.87 -8.36
C LEU A 80 0.99 4.41 -8.98
N PRO A 81 0.63 5.68 -8.71
CA PRO A 81 -0.50 6.31 -9.38
C PRO A 81 -0.19 6.50 -10.89
N PRO A 82 -1.20 6.44 -11.77
CA PRO A 82 -1.03 6.79 -13.18
C PRO A 82 -0.55 8.24 -13.37
N PRO A 83 0.12 8.56 -14.50
CA PRO A 83 0.52 9.93 -14.78
C PRO A 83 -0.63 10.94 -14.77
N GLY A 84 -0.40 12.09 -14.15
CA GLY A 84 -1.40 13.16 -14.00
C GLY A 84 -2.46 12.92 -12.94
N SER A 85 -2.29 11.89 -12.09
CA SER A 85 -3.22 11.62 -10.99
C SER A 85 -3.22 12.73 -9.94
N THR A 86 -4.40 13.08 -9.45
CA THR A 86 -4.57 14.04 -8.33
C THR A 86 -4.87 13.35 -7.00
N VAL A 87 -5.02 12.02 -7.01
CA VAL A 87 -5.23 11.17 -5.84
C VAL A 87 -4.51 9.84 -6.02
N PHE A 88 -4.16 9.16 -4.93
CA PHE A 88 -3.72 7.77 -5.00
C PHE A 88 -4.92 6.84 -5.25
N PRO A 89 -4.79 5.84 -6.14
CA PRO A 89 -5.84 4.84 -6.36
C PRO A 89 -6.25 4.10 -5.09
N VAL A 90 -7.52 3.71 -4.99
CA VAL A 90 -7.97 2.80 -3.92
C VAL A 90 -7.19 1.49 -4.01
N GLY A 91 -6.73 0.98 -2.87
CA GLY A 91 -5.82 -0.16 -2.79
C GLY A 91 -4.34 0.18 -2.87
N THR A 92 -3.96 1.46 -3.02
CA THR A 92 -2.59 1.88 -2.77
C THR A 92 -2.21 1.60 -1.31
N VAL A 93 -1.07 0.94 -1.13
CA VAL A 93 -0.45 0.63 0.16
C VAL A 93 0.94 1.22 0.18
N ILE A 94 1.21 2.05 1.18
CA ILE A 94 2.51 2.64 1.43
C ILE A 94 2.99 2.15 2.78
N VAL A 95 4.16 1.50 2.83
CA VAL A 95 4.82 1.09 4.07
C VAL A 95 6.05 1.96 4.26
N GLU A 96 6.23 2.52 5.45
CA GLU A 96 7.41 3.26 5.84
C GLU A 96 8.16 2.49 6.93
N SER A 97 9.43 2.19 6.68
CA SER A 97 10.34 1.58 7.65
C SER A 97 11.31 2.64 8.15
N ARG A 98 11.34 2.87 9.46
CA ARG A 98 12.33 3.74 10.09
C ARG A 98 13.67 3.04 10.20
N GLU A 99 14.74 3.79 9.97
CA GLU A 99 16.12 3.29 9.98
C GLU A 99 16.90 3.73 11.23
N ASN A 100 16.27 4.53 12.09
CA ASN A 100 16.81 4.98 13.36
C ASN A 100 15.73 4.95 14.47
N GLY A 101 16.15 5.26 15.70
CA GLY A 101 15.27 5.32 16.86
C GLY A 101 14.64 3.96 17.16
N THR A 102 13.31 3.94 17.29
CA THR A 102 12.53 2.71 17.58
C THR A 102 12.43 1.75 16.41
N MET A 103 12.91 2.14 15.21
CA MET A 103 12.81 1.36 13.98
C MET A 103 11.38 0.90 13.66
N LYS A 104 10.37 1.66 14.12
CA LYS A 104 8.96 1.36 13.88
C LYS A 104 8.66 1.29 12.38
N ILE A 105 7.71 0.43 12.05
CA ILE A 105 7.18 0.28 10.70
C ILE A 105 5.73 0.75 10.72
N PHE A 106 5.43 1.73 9.89
CA PHE A 106 4.07 2.26 9.74
C PHE A 106 3.55 2.00 8.34
N ALA A 107 2.24 1.97 8.16
CA ALA A 107 1.65 1.91 6.84
C ALA A 107 0.42 2.80 6.70
N GLY A 108 0.20 3.29 5.49
CA GLY A 108 -1.02 3.94 5.05
C GLY A 108 -1.65 3.16 3.91
N VAL A 109 -2.97 2.96 3.97
CA VAL A 109 -3.74 2.25 2.94
C VAL A 109 -4.87 3.15 2.44
N LYS A 110 -4.94 3.34 1.12
CA LYS A 110 -6.07 4.00 0.48
C LYS A 110 -7.27 3.05 0.48
N ARG A 111 -8.14 3.19 1.48
CA ARG A 111 -9.29 2.33 1.73
C ARG A 111 -10.53 2.70 0.91
N GLY A 112 -10.75 3.98 0.60
CA GLY A 112 -11.95 4.44 -0.12
C GLY A 112 -13.21 4.55 0.76
N LEU A 113 -14.37 4.68 0.10
CA LEU A 113 -15.72 4.81 0.68
C LEU A 113 -15.87 5.85 1.82
N GLY A 114 -15.12 6.95 1.77
CA GLY A 114 -15.19 7.99 2.79
C GLY A 114 -14.70 7.56 4.16
N TYR A 115 -13.89 6.49 4.26
CA TYR A 115 -13.29 6.13 5.55
C TYR A 115 -12.54 7.34 6.13
N ASN A 116 -12.64 7.57 7.44
CA ASN A 116 -11.87 8.60 8.13
C ASN A 116 -12.16 10.05 7.63
N THR A 117 -13.44 10.38 7.42
CA THR A 117 -13.90 11.69 6.88
C THR A 117 -13.43 12.93 7.63
N ASN A 118 -13.09 12.81 8.91
CA ASN A 118 -12.71 13.94 9.75
C ASN A 118 -11.19 14.17 9.81
N GLY A 119 -10.41 13.49 8.97
CA GLY A 119 -9.00 13.78 8.77
C GLY A 119 -8.51 13.38 7.38
N ALA A 120 -7.49 12.52 7.32
CA ALA A 120 -7.00 11.89 6.10
C ALA A 120 -8.06 10.97 5.47
N THR A 121 -8.96 11.59 4.74
CA THR A 121 -10.14 10.94 4.17
C THR A 121 -9.71 9.89 3.16
N ASN A 122 -10.40 8.74 3.22
CA ASN A 122 -10.12 7.50 2.49
C ASN A 122 -8.84 6.77 2.90
N TRP A 123 -8.11 7.22 3.94
CA TRP A 123 -6.89 6.57 4.39
C TRP A 123 -7.05 5.89 5.75
N GLU A 124 -6.48 4.69 5.86
CA GLU A 124 -6.35 3.92 7.10
C GLU A 124 -4.88 3.74 7.45
N TRP A 125 -4.56 3.84 8.74
CA TRP A 125 -3.19 3.82 9.26
C TRP A 125 -2.93 2.57 10.09
N PHE A 126 -1.68 2.11 10.06
CA PHE A 126 -1.24 0.87 10.69
C PHE A 126 0.14 1.05 11.34
N GLU A 127 0.36 0.36 12.46
CA GLU A 127 1.69 0.01 12.96
C GLU A 127 1.91 -1.48 12.67
N LEU A 128 3.07 -1.80 12.13
CA LEU A 128 3.46 -3.15 11.75
C LEU A 128 4.66 -3.61 12.58
N THR A 129 4.75 -4.91 12.80
CA THR A 129 5.94 -5.57 13.33
C THR A 129 6.46 -6.57 12.32
N GLU A 130 7.79 -6.78 12.32
CA GLU A 130 8.44 -7.81 11.52
C GLU A 130 9.10 -8.87 12.42
N ASP A 131 8.77 -10.14 12.17
CA ASP A 131 9.49 -11.30 12.69
C ASP A 131 9.96 -12.15 11.50
N LEU A 132 11.25 -12.02 11.18
CA LEU A 132 11.85 -12.73 10.04
C LEU A 132 11.92 -14.24 10.22
N THR A 133 11.69 -14.74 11.44
CA THR A 133 11.68 -16.17 11.77
C THR A 133 10.29 -16.79 11.67
N ALA A 134 9.23 -15.98 11.66
CA ALA A 134 7.86 -16.44 11.56
C ALA A 134 7.47 -16.87 10.14
N GLN A 135 6.49 -17.77 10.04
CA GLN A 135 5.89 -18.15 8.74
C GLN A 135 5.21 -16.95 8.05
N VAL A 136 4.59 -16.07 8.84
CA VAL A 136 4.04 -14.79 8.36
C VAL A 136 4.87 -13.68 8.99
N LYS A 137 5.77 -13.12 8.18
CA LYS A 137 6.87 -12.26 8.65
C LYS A 137 6.45 -10.88 9.09
N VAL A 138 5.34 -10.36 8.58
CA VAL A 138 4.81 -9.05 8.96
C VAL A 138 3.54 -9.30 9.76
N GLN A 139 3.30 -8.54 10.83
CA GLN A 139 2.06 -8.58 11.61
C GLN A 139 1.51 -7.17 11.79
N ILE A 140 0.17 -7.05 11.88
CA ILE A 140 -0.48 -5.79 12.24
C ILE A 140 -0.44 -5.67 13.76
N GLN A 141 0.38 -4.78 14.28
CA GLN A 141 0.42 -4.43 15.70
C GLN A 141 -0.77 -3.54 16.07
N TRP A 142 -1.11 -2.62 15.17
CA TRP A 142 -2.22 -1.69 15.34
C TRP A 142 -2.80 -1.26 14.00
N ARG A 143 -4.09 -0.92 13.99
CA ARG A 143 -4.77 -0.23 12.89
C ARG A 143 -5.81 0.73 13.42
N GLY A 144 -5.99 1.88 12.77
CA GLY A 144 -7.07 2.80 13.10
C GLY A 144 -6.73 4.26 12.90
N VAL A 145 -7.40 5.12 13.67
CA VAL A 145 -7.27 6.58 13.58
C VAL A 145 -6.17 7.10 14.52
N GLY A 146 -6.08 6.61 15.76
CA GLY A 146 -5.05 7.01 16.74
C GLY A 146 -4.35 5.84 17.42
N PRO A 147 -3.15 6.05 18.00
CA PRO A 147 -2.29 5.00 18.55
C PRO A 147 -2.99 4.03 19.51
N PRO A 148 -2.44 2.83 19.74
CA PRO A 148 -2.81 2.00 20.88
C PRO A 148 -2.82 2.80 22.18
N LEU A 149 -3.70 2.43 23.11
CA LEU A 149 -3.79 3.10 24.41
C LEU A 149 -2.44 3.09 25.13
N GLY A 150 -1.89 4.27 25.42
CA GLY A 150 -0.61 4.44 26.13
C GLY A 150 0.58 4.74 25.22
N ASP A 151 0.44 4.64 23.90
CA ASP A 151 1.44 5.08 22.93
C ASP A 151 1.20 6.53 22.48
N THR A 152 2.26 7.18 22.00
CA THR A 152 2.20 8.49 21.33
C THR A 152 2.86 8.40 19.97
N TYR A 153 2.18 8.82 18.90
CA TYR A 153 2.79 8.94 17.58
C TYR A 153 3.01 10.40 17.25
N GLY A 154 4.24 10.74 16.88
CA GLY A 154 4.62 12.12 16.63
C GLY A 154 4.48 13.03 17.85
N GLY A 155 4.65 12.48 19.06
CA GLY A 155 4.67 13.19 20.34
C GLY A 155 3.37 13.89 20.78
N ASP A 156 2.25 13.65 20.08
CA ASP A 156 0.93 14.04 20.56
C ASP A 156 0.26 12.81 21.20
N PRO A 157 -0.15 12.86 22.48
CA PRO A 157 -0.86 11.77 23.15
C PRO A 157 -2.29 11.56 22.63
N ASN A 158 -2.83 12.55 21.92
CA ASN A 158 -4.03 12.44 21.08
C ASN A 158 -3.64 12.38 19.59
N GLY A 159 -2.34 12.26 19.31
CA GLY A 159 -1.63 12.43 18.05
C GLY A 159 -1.89 11.30 17.10
N THR A 160 -2.97 11.46 16.38
CA THR A 160 -3.37 10.53 15.34
C THR A 160 -2.47 10.69 14.12
N CYS A 161 -2.05 9.57 13.51
CA CYS A 161 -1.54 9.60 12.12
C CYS A 161 -2.49 10.41 11.23
N ASN A 162 -3.79 10.33 11.54
CA ASN A 162 -4.84 11.07 10.90
C ASN A 162 -4.67 12.60 10.88
N SER A 163 -4.50 13.24 12.04
CA SER A 163 -4.41 14.70 12.17
C SER A 163 -3.11 15.25 11.58
N CYS A 164 -1.98 14.57 11.79
CA CYS A 164 -0.71 14.98 11.21
C CYS A 164 -0.77 14.96 9.67
N HIS A 165 -1.36 13.91 9.09
CA HIS A 165 -1.46 13.75 7.65
C HIS A 165 -2.44 14.73 6.98
N MET A 166 -3.32 15.40 7.74
CA MET A 166 -4.13 16.51 7.21
C MET A 166 -3.26 17.67 6.68
N GLY A 167 -2.08 17.88 7.26
CA GLY A 167 -1.11 18.88 6.76
C GLY A 167 -0.63 18.60 5.33
N CYS A 168 -0.88 17.40 4.81
CA CYS A 168 -0.45 16.93 3.50
C CYS A 168 -1.61 16.68 2.55
N ALA A 169 -2.78 17.30 2.80
CA ALA A 169 -3.99 17.12 1.98
C ALA A 169 -3.79 17.44 0.49
N ALA A 170 -2.89 18.38 0.16
CA ALA A 170 -2.55 18.72 -1.23
C ALA A 170 -1.89 17.57 -2.00
N ASN A 171 -1.31 16.60 -1.30
CA ASN A 171 -0.73 15.37 -1.87
C ASN A 171 -1.52 14.14 -1.42
N ASP A 172 -2.85 14.28 -1.35
CA ASP A 172 -3.78 13.23 -0.93
C ASP A 172 -3.36 12.57 0.41
N PHE A 173 -3.02 13.43 1.37
CA PHE A 173 -2.64 13.07 2.74
C PHE A 173 -1.33 12.28 2.88
N ILE A 174 -0.49 12.21 1.84
CA ILE A 174 0.83 11.57 1.91
C ILE A 174 1.93 12.64 2.06
N CYS A 175 2.62 12.62 3.20
CA CYS A 175 3.66 13.58 3.56
C CYS A 175 5.06 13.26 3.01
N SER A 176 5.18 12.25 2.15
CA SER A 176 6.45 11.83 1.58
C SER A 176 6.94 12.82 0.52
N SER A 177 8.15 13.36 0.68
CA SER A 177 8.80 14.16 -0.37
C SER A 177 9.16 13.36 -1.63
N LYS A 178 9.15 12.02 -1.56
CA LYS A 178 9.48 11.12 -2.67
C LYS A 178 8.26 10.56 -3.40
N LEU A 179 7.09 10.58 -2.77
CA LEU A 179 5.82 10.11 -3.33
C LEU A 179 4.86 11.30 -3.53
N GLN A 180 5.29 12.25 -4.35
CA GLN A 180 4.47 13.42 -4.72
C GLN A 180 3.65 13.08 -5.97
N LEU A 181 2.33 13.26 -5.93
CA LEU A 181 1.41 13.02 -7.05
C LEU A 181 1.79 13.85 -8.28
N THR A 182 2.32 15.05 -8.08
CA THR A 182 2.80 15.93 -9.15
C THR A 182 4.03 15.40 -9.89
N ALA A 183 4.69 14.36 -9.36
CA ALA A 183 5.85 13.72 -9.99
C ALA A 183 5.48 12.51 -10.86
N PHE A 184 4.20 12.14 -10.92
CA PHE A 184 3.68 11.08 -11.79
C PHE A 184 2.88 11.69 -12.93
#